data_AF-A0A852L2Y1-F1
#
_entry.id   AF-A0A852L2Y1-F1
#
_cell.length_a   1.000
_cell.length_b   1.000
_cell.length_c   1.000
_cell.angle_alpha   90.00
_cell.angle_beta   90.00
_cell.angle_gamma   90.00
#
_symmetry.space_group_name_H-M   'P 1'
#
loop_
_entity.id
_entity.type
_entity.pdbx_description
1 polymer ?
#
loop_
_entity_poly.entity_id
_entity_poly.type
_entity_poly.pdbx_seq_one_letter_code
_entity_poly.pdbx_strand_id
1 'polypeptide(L)'
;PGVMPQVLVKESQAAGPREDGERGSRRSWGLVVTAGVGGTLVALYAVATPFVTPALRKVCLPFVPATSTQIQNVLKMLENRSGSVVDIGSGDGRIVIAAAKRGFKAVGYELNPWLVWYSRYRAWRDGVHHNTTFYMSDLWKVSFSHYTNVVVFGVPQMV
;
A
#
# COMPACT_ATOMS: atom_id res chain seq x y z
N PRO A 1 109.82 13.81 -6.12
CA PRO A 1 110.31 12.83 -5.12
C PRO A 1 109.24 12.57 -4.04
N GLY A 2 108.64 11.37 -4.09
CA GLY A 2 107.96 10.65 -3.00
C GLY A 2 106.52 11.08 -2.62
N VAL A 3 105.55 10.22 -2.24
CA VAL A 3 105.37 8.75 -2.16
C VAL A 3 103.84 8.47 -2.02
N MET A 4 103.22 7.73 -2.97
CA MET A 4 102.18 6.63 -2.91
C MET A 4 100.84 6.69 -2.06
N PRO A 5 99.81 5.80 -2.30
CA PRO A 5 98.38 6.18 -2.54
C PRO A 5 97.25 5.50 -1.67
N GLN A 6 95.98 5.66 -2.11
CA GLN A 6 94.68 4.98 -1.76
C GLN A 6 93.97 5.42 -0.46
N VAL A 7 92.63 5.58 -0.34
CA VAL A 7 91.53 4.59 -0.46
C VAL A 7 90.13 5.29 -0.52
N LEU A 8 89.21 4.74 -1.34
CA LEU A 8 87.74 4.50 -1.20
C LEU A 8 86.99 5.18 0.01
N VAL A 9 85.79 5.75 -0.11
CA VAL A 9 84.46 5.07 0.04
C VAL A 9 83.30 5.98 -0.41
N LYS A 10 82.24 5.31 -0.90
CA LYS A 10 80.98 5.75 -1.51
C LYS A 10 79.86 5.92 -0.46
N GLU A 11 79.12 7.03 -0.44
CA GLU A 11 77.79 7.17 0.20
C GLU A 11 76.78 7.55 -0.91
N SER A 12 75.96 6.62 -1.41
CA SER A 12 74.67 6.10 -0.89
C SER A 12 73.50 7.07 -1.06
N GLN A 13 72.69 6.78 -2.09
CA GLN A 13 71.34 7.29 -2.28
C GLN A 13 70.42 6.91 -1.11
N ALA A 14 69.48 7.77 -0.74
CA ALA A 14 68.23 7.36 -0.09
C ALA A 14 67.09 8.32 -0.46
N ALA A 15 66.20 7.84 -1.34
CA ALA A 15 64.87 8.39 -1.56
C ALA A 15 63.94 7.92 -0.42
N GLY A 16 63.15 8.83 0.16
CA GLY A 16 62.14 8.50 1.18
C GLY A 16 60.93 7.74 0.59
N PRO A 17 60.26 6.85 1.35
CA PRO A 17 59.18 6.01 0.85
C PRO A 17 57.81 6.73 0.82
N ARG A 18 56.94 6.19 -0.02
CA ARG A 18 55.62 6.67 -0.47
C ARG A 18 54.52 6.41 0.58
N GLU A 19 53.76 7.44 0.97
CA GLU A 19 52.59 7.34 1.89
C GLU A 19 51.21 7.42 1.20
N ASP A 20 51.15 7.31 -0.13
CA ASP A 20 49.88 7.52 -0.86
C ASP A 20 48.99 6.26 -0.97
N GLY A 21 49.51 5.08 -0.59
CA GLY A 21 48.86 3.78 -0.83
C GLY A 21 47.74 3.39 0.16
N GLU A 22 47.83 3.80 1.43
CA GLU A 22 46.91 3.32 2.46
C GLU A 22 45.59 4.12 2.54
N ARG A 23 45.61 5.38 2.10
CA ARG A 23 44.47 6.30 2.22
C ARG A 23 43.36 5.99 1.21
N GLY A 24 43.72 5.49 0.02
CA GLY A 24 42.76 5.08 -1.02
C GLY A 24 42.01 3.79 -0.67
N SER A 25 42.72 2.81 -0.09
CA SER A 25 42.16 1.52 0.32
C SER A 25 41.12 1.67 1.43
N ARG A 26 41.44 2.42 2.50
CA ARG A 26 40.51 2.70 3.60
C ARG A 26 39.24 3.45 3.16
N ARG A 27 39.35 4.36 2.18
CA ARG A 27 38.23 5.17 1.68
C ARG A 27 37.29 4.36 0.79
N SER A 28 37.83 3.49 -0.05
CA SER A 28 37.04 2.54 -0.86
C SER A 28 36.33 1.51 0.03
N TRP A 29 36.99 1.04 1.09
CA TRP A 29 36.39 0.06 1.99
C TRP A 29 35.23 0.65 2.81
N GLY A 30 35.36 1.90 3.27
CA GLY A 30 34.26 2.62 3.91
C GLY A 30 33.03 2.78 3.00
N LEU A 31 33.23 3.01 1.71
CA LEU A 31 32.17 3.08 0.69
C LEU A 31 31.48 1.72 0.48
N VAL A 32 32.25 0.63 0.41
CA VAL A 32 31.69 -0.72 0.23
C VAL A 32 30.89 -1.15 1.47
N VAL A 33 31.40 -0.87 2.66
CA VAL A 33 30.69 -1.20 3.92
C VAL A 33 29.40 -0.38 4.05
N THR A 34 29.45 0.92 3.78
CA THR A 34 28.23 1.77 3.81
C THR A 34 27.22 1.37 2.74
N ALA A 35 27.67 1.04 1.53
CA ALA A 35 26.79 0.51 0.47
C ALA A 35 26.17 -0.85 0.84
N GLY A 36 26.95 -1.75 1.44
CA GLY A 36 26.46 -3.05 1.89
C GLY A 36 25.41 -2.94 3.01
N VAL A 37 25.69 -2.14 4.04
CA VAL A 37 24.76 -1.90 5.14
C VAL A 37 23.50 -1.17 4.65
N GLY A 38 23.67 -0.11 3.85
CA GLY A 38 22.56 0.65 3.29
C GLY A 38 21.68 -0.18 2.36
N GLY A 39 22.28 -0.95 1.46
CA GLY A 39 21.57 -1.84 0.55
C GLY A 39 20.79 -2.94 1.28
N THR A 40 21.39 -3.52 2.33
CA THR A 40 20.73 -4.53 3.18
C THR A 40 19.52 -3.93 3.92
N LEU A 41 19.66 -2.73 4.49
CA LEU A 41 18.56 -2.04 5.16
C LEU A 41 17.40 -1.72 4.20
N VAL A 42 17.71 -1.21 3.00
CA VAL A 42 16.71 -0.92 1.97
C VAL A 42 15.98 -2.19 1.54
N ALA A 43 16.72 -3.29 1.30
CA ALA A 43 16.13 -4.56 0.93
C ALA A 43 15.21 -5.12 2.03
N LEU A 44 15.67 -5.12 3.30
CA LEU A 44 14.86 -5.53 4.44
C LEU A 44 13.60 -4.69 4.59
N TYR A 45 13.71 -3.37 4.42
CA TYR A 45 12.57 -2.46 4.49
C TYR A 45 11.56 -2.73 3.36
N ALA A 46 12.03 -2.90 2.13
CA ALA A 46 11.19 -3.21 0.97
C ALA A 46 10.46 -4.56 1.10
N VAL A 47 11.10 -5.55 1.73
CA VAL A 47 10.48 -6.86 1.99
C VAL A 47 9.50 -6.77 3.16
N ALA A 48 9.84 -6.11 4.27
CA ALA A 48 9.00 -6.09 5.47
C ALA A 48 7.76 -5.19 5.34
N THR A 49 7.86 -4.07 4.62
CA THR A 49 6.77 -3.10 4.45
C THR A 49 5.44 -3.71 3.99
N PRO A 50 5.33 -4.58 2.96
CA PRO A 50 4.05 -5.17 2.55
C PRO A 50 3.43 -6.11 3.59
N PHE A 51 4.21 -6.66 4.53
CA PHE A 51 3.69 -7.52 5.61
C PHE A 51 3.25 -6.71 6.84
N VAL A 52 3.89 -5.58 7.12
CA VAL A 52 3.56 -4.72 8.28
C VAL A 52 2.46 -3.71 7.96
N THR A 53 2.41 -3.17 6.74
CA THR A 53 1.40 -2.15 6.36
C THR A 53 -0.05 -2.59 6.53
N PRO A 54 -0.46 -3.85 6.26
CA PRO A 54 -1.83 -4.29 6.52
C PRO A 54 -2.22 -4.22 8.00
N ALA A 55 -1.29 -4.50 8.92
CA ALA A 55 -1.52 -4.45 10.36
C ALA A 55 -1.62 -3.02 10.91
N LEU A 56 -1.11 -2.04 10.19
CA LEU A 56 -1.20 -0.61 10.53
C LEU A 56 -2.44 0.07 9.94
N ARG A 57 -3.33 -0.65 9.25
CA ARG A 57 -4.62 -0.10 8.81
C ARG A 57 -5.52 0.05 10.03
N LYS A 58 -5.65 1.29 10.50
CA LYS A 58 -6.32 1.70 11.75
C LYS A 58 -7.76 1.21 11.94
N VAL A 59 -8.47 0.80 10.88
CA VAL A 59 -9.85 0.32 11.00
C VAL A 59 -10.10 -0.79 9.99
N CYS A 60 -10.26 -2.01 10.48
CA CYS A 60 -10.76 -3.16 9.71
C CYS A 60 -11.95 -3.71 10.47
N LEU A 61 -13.15 -3.15 10.23
CA LEU A 61 -14.36 -3.76 10.77
C LEU A 61 -14.51 -5.16 10.15
N PRO A 62 -14.81 -6.20 10.94
CA PRO A 62 -15.02 -7.54 10.40
C PRO A 62 -16.20 -7.54 9.44
N PHE A 63 -16.11 -8.30 8.36
CA PHE A 63 -17.24 -8.48 7.44
C PHE A 63 -18.34 -9.26 8.13
N VAL A 64 -19.47 -8.58 8.40
CA VAL A 64 -20.69 -9.19 8.92
C VAL A 64 -21.79 -9.03 7.87
N PRO A 65 -22.25 -10.13 7.25
CA PRO A 65 -23.26 -10.05 6.21
C PRO A 65 -24.61 -9.56 6.74
N ALA A 66 -25.21 -8.55 6.09
CA ALA A 66 -26.55 -8.07 6.45
C ALA A 66 -27.62 -9.16 6.22
N THR A 67 -28.50 -9.35 7.19
CA THR A 67 -29.61 -10.32 7.14
C THR A 67 -30.63 -9.96 6.07
N SER A 68 -31.39 -10.94 5.58
CA SER A 68 -32.46 -10.70 4.61
C SER A 68 -33.49 -9.67 5.09
N THR A 69 -33.80 -9.66 6.38
CA THR A 69 -34.68 -8.67 7.01
C THR A 69 -34.11 -7.26 6.92
N GLN A 70 -32.80 -7.09 7.17
CA GLN A 70 -32.14 -5.78 7.04
C GLN A 70 -32.16 -5.28 5.59
N ILE A 71 -31.92 -6.17 4.63
CA ILE A 71 -32.00 -5.82 3.20
C ILE A 71 -33.42 -5.37 2.86
N GLN A 72 -34.45 -6.11 3.28
CA GLN A 72 -35.84 -5.74 3.02
C GLN A 72 -36.20 -4.39 3.65
N ASN A 73 -35.73 -4.11 4.86
CA ASN A 73 -35.96 -2.82 5.51
C ASN A 73 -35.33 -1.68 4.71
N VAL A 74 -34.11 -1.84 4.21
CA VAL A 74 -33.46 -0.85 3.34
C VAL A 74 -34.24 -0.67 2.04
N LEU A 75 -34.65 -1.75 1.37
CA LEU A 75 -35.44 -1.67 0.15
C LEU A 75 -36.78 -0.96 0.37
N LYS A 76 -37.45 -1.24 1.50
CA LYS A 76 -38.70 -0.58 1.88
C LYS A 76 -38.52 0.93 2.10
N MET A 77 -37.38 1.35 2.68
CA MET A 77 -37.05 2.77 2.79
C MET A 77 -36.76 3.43 1.44
N LEU A 78 -36.29 2.65 0.46
CA LEU A 78 -35.99 3.12 -0.90
C LEU A 78 -37.22 3.13 -1.83
N GLU A 79 -38.30 2.41 -1.52
CA GLU A 79 -39.46 2.25 -2.42
C GLU A 79 -40.07 3.56 -2.93
N ASN A 80 -40.07 4.62 -2.12
CA ASN A 80 -40.59 5.93 -2.49
C ASN A 80 -39.49 6.96 -2.80
N ARG A 81 -38.28 6.49 -3.09
CA ARG A 81 -37.13 7.33 -3.40
C ARG A 81 -36.66 7.11 -4.83
N SER A 82 -35.95 8.10 -5.35
CA SER A 82 -35.36 8.07 -6.68
C SER A 82 -33.91 8.55 -6.62
N GLY A 83 -33.22 8.50 -7.76
CA GLY A 83 -31.82 8.89 -7.87
C GLY A 83 -30.84 7.76 -7.59
N SER A 84 -29.60 8.11 -7.29
CA SER A 84 -28.52 7.15 -7.05
C SER A 84 -28.47 6.71 -5.59
N VAL A 85 -28.06 5.47 -5.37
CA VAL A 85 -27.89 4.88 -4.04
C VAL A 85 -26.42 4.55 -3.85
N VAL A 86 -25.86 4.86 -2.68
CA VAL A 86 -24.52 4.41 -2.28
C VAL A 86 -24.60 3.59 -1.01
N ASP A 87 -23.81 2.51 -0.96
CA ASP A 87 -23.64 1.63 0.19
C ASP A 87 -22.22 1.74 0.74
N ILE A 88 -22.11 2.25 1.96
CA ILE A 88 -20.86 2.51 2.69
C ILE A 88 -20.48 1.24 3.45
N GLY A 89 -19.40 0.57 3.03
CA GLY A 89 -19.03 -0.74 3.56
C GLY A 89 -19.83 -1.86 2.92
N SER A 90 -19.89 -1.86 1.58
CA SER A 90 -20.79 -2.74 0.82
C SER A 90 -20.52 -4.24 1.00
N GLY A 91 -19.32 -4.61 1.49
CA GLY A 91 -18.93 -5.99 1.72
C GLY A 91 -19.11 -6.85 0.48
N ASP A 92 -19.98 -7.86 0.55
CA ASP A 92 -20.27 -8.73 -0.57
C ASP A 92 -21.22 -8.10 -1.63
N GLY A 93 -21.69 -6.88 -1.40
CA GLY A 93 -22.50 -6.09 -2.33
C GLY A 93 -23.98 -6.46 -2.35
N ARG A 94 -24.48 -7.21 -1.37
CA ARG A 94 -25.88 -7.70 -1.37
C ARG A 94 -26.92 -6.58 -1.38
N ILE A 95 -26.67 -5.46 -0.69
CA ILE A 95 -27.58 -4.31 -0.66
C ILE A 95 -27.54 -3.58 -2.01
N VAL A 96 -26.35 -3.33 -2.54
CA VAL A 96 -26.13 -2.72 -3.86
C VAL A 96 -26.83 -3.52 -4.97
N ILE A 97 -26.65 -4.84 -4.98
CA ILE A 97 -27.29 -5.75 -5.95
C ILE A 97 -28.81 -5.72 -5.77
N ALA A 98 -29.31 -5.76 -4.54
CA ALA A 98 -30.75 -5.72 -4.27
C ALA A 98 -31.39 -4.40 -4.71
N ALA A 99 -30.73 -3.26 -4.46
CA ALA A 99 -31.17 -1.95 -4.91
C ALA A 99 -31.16 -1.85 -6.45
N ALA A 100 -30.12 -2.37 -7.10
CA ALA A 100 -30.05 -2.40 -8.57
C ALA A 100 -31.12 -3.27 -9.21
N LYS A 101 -31.49 -4.40 -8.58
CA LYS A 101 -32.65 -5.21 -9.00
C LYS A 101 -33.99 -4.46 -8.90
N ARG A 102 -34.07 -3.42 -8.06
CA ARG A 102 -35.22 -2.50 -7.97
C ARG A 102 -35.11 -1.30 -8.93
N GLY A 103 -34.10 -1.26 -9.80
CA GLY A 103 -33.93 -0.22 -10.82
C GLY A 103 -33.07 0.98 -10.39
N PHE A 104 -32.46 0.96 -9.21
CA PHE A 104 -31.57 2.04 -8.78
C PHE A 104 -30.18 1.92 -9.42
N LYS A 105 -29.56 3.07 -9.72
CA LYS A 105 -28.11 3.13 -9.96
C LYS A 105 -27.41 3.06 -8.61
N ALA A 106 -26.82 1.91 -8.30
CA ALA A 106 -26.29 1.62 -6.98
C ALA A 106 -24.75 1.53 -7.00
N VAL A 107 -24.09 2.16 -6.03
CA VAL A 107 -22.64 2.18 -5.89
C VAL A 107 -22.25 1.60 -4.54
N GLY A 108 -21.27 0.69 -4.50
CA GLY A 108 -20.71 0.15 -3.26
C GLY A 108 -19.27 0.61 -3.05
N TYR A 109 -18.96 1.09 -1.86
CA TYR A 109 -17.58 1.34 -1.42
C TYR A 109 -17.16 0.27 -0.41
N GLU A 110 -16.01 -0.34 -0.63
CA GLU A 110 -15.45 -1.37 0.23
C GLU A 110 -13.92 -1.25 0.28
N LEU A 111 -13.32 -1.52 1.44
CA LEU A 111 -11.87 -1.44 1.62
C LEU A 111 -11.17 -2.73 1.19
N ASN A 112 -11.82 -3.88 1.38
CA ASN A 112 -11.26 -5.18 1.07
C ASN A 112 -11.34 -5.49 -0.45
N PRO A 113 -10.20 -5.59 -1.17
CA PRO A 113 -10.19 -5.89 -2.60
C PRO A 113 -10.93 -7.19 -2.94
N TRP A 114 -10.79 -8.23 -2.11
CA TRP A 114 -11.40 -9.53 -2.38
C TRP A 114 -12.92 -9.47 -2.36
N LEU A 115 -13.49 -8.69 -1.43
CA LEU A 115 -14.93 -8.47 -1.35
C LEU A 115 -15.43 -7.64 -2.54
N VAL A 116 -14.67 -6.64 -2.99
CA VAL A 116 -14.97 -5.87 -4.22
C VAL A 116 -14.99 -6.78 -5.45
N TRP A 117 -14.02 -7.68 -5.60
CA TRP A 117 -14.02 -8.64 -6.72
C TRP A 117 -15.20 -9.60 -6.65
N TYR A 118 -15.49 -10.12 -5.45
CA TYR A 118 -16.62 -11.00 -5.23
C TYR A 118 -17.97 -10.32 -5.52
N SER A 119 -18.14 -9.07 -5.08
CA SER A 119 -19.37 -8.30 -5.32
C SER A 119 -19.58 -8.00 -6.81
N ARG A 120 -18.52 -7.65 -7.55
CA ARG A 120 -18.55 -7.50 -9.02
C ARG A 120 -18.96 -8.79 -9.71
N TYR A 121 -18.36 -9.92 -9.33
CA TYR A 121 -18.72 -11.23 -9.88
C TYR A 121 -20.20 -11.56 -9.61
N ARG A 122 -20.69 -11.33 -8.40
CA ARG A 122 -22.11 -11.58 -8.07
C ARG A 122 -23.06 -10.65 -8.83
N ALA A 123 -22.72 -9.38 -8.96
CA ALA A 123 -23.53 -8.44 -9.73
C ALA A 123 -23.58 -8.81 -11.22
N TRP A 124 -22.46 -9.31 -11.77
CA TRP A 124 -22.41 -9.87 -13.12
C TRP A 124 -23.28 -11.12 -13.24
N ARG A 125 -23.12 -12.09 -12.33
CA ARG A 125 -23.91 -13.34 -12.29
C ARG A 125 -25.41 -13.07 -12.17
N ASP A 126 -25.79 -12.07 -11.38
CA ASP A 126 -27.18 -11.68 -11.17
C ASP A 126 -27.71 -10.73 -12.28
N GLY A 127 -26.90 -10.41 -13.30
CA GLY A 127 -27.30 -9.62 -14.47
C GLY A 127 -27.42 -8.10 -14.25
N VAL A 128 -27.08 -7.59 -13.06
CA VAL A 128 -27.26 -6.18 -12.66
C VAL A 128 -25.97 -5.36 -12.70
N HIS A 129 -24.88 -5.90 -13.24
CA HIS A 129 -23.59 -5.20 -13.36
C HIS A 129 -23.67 -3.85 -14.08
N HIS A 130 -24.64 -3.64 -14.98
CA HIS A 130 -24.82 -2.37 -15.68
C HIS A 130 -25.38 -1.24 -14.79
N ASN A 131 -26.08 -1.60 -13.71
CA ASN A 131 -26.65 -0.66 -12.74
C ASN A 131 -25.87 -0.63 -11.42
N THR A 132 -24.76 -1.37 -11.32
CA THR A 132 -23.95 -1.46 -10.10
C THR A 132 -22.51 -1.06 -10.38
N THR A 133 -21.88 -0.39 -9.42
CA THR A 133 -20.45 -0.08 -9.49
C THR A 133 -19.82 -0.28 -8.12
N PHE A 134 -18.66 -0.93 -8.06
CA PHE A 134 -17.95 -1.18 -6.80
C PHE A 134 -16.57 -0.55 -6.83
N TYR A 135 -16.26 0.26 -5.81
CA TYR A 135 -14.99 0.96 -5.66
C TYR A 135 -14.22 0.41 -4.46
N MET A 136 -12.93 0.19 -4.66
CA MET A 136 -11.99 -0.11 -3.58
C MET A 136 -11.46 1.21 -3.02
N SER A 137 -12.12 1.78 -2.02
CA SER A 137 -11.73 3.06 -1.45
C SER A 137 -12.16 3.18 0.00
N ASP A 138 -11.39 3.97 0.72
CA ASP A 138 -11.67 4.36 2.09
C ASP A 138 -12.85 5.33 2.12
N LEU A 139 -13.84 5.02 2.96
CA LEU A 139 -15.09 5.76 3.09
C LEU A 139 -14.83 7.21 3.53
N TRP A 140 -13.77 7.47 4.29
CA TRP A 140 -13.41 8.81 4.79
C TRP A 140 -12.77 9.72 3.74
N LYS A 141 -12.34 9.16 2.60
CA LYS A 141 -11.64 9.91 1.54
C LYS A 141 -12.56 10.26 0.37
N VAL A 142 -13.79 9.76 0.39
CA VAL A 142 -14.75 9.89 -0.71
C VAL A 142 -15.82 10.92 -0.36
N SER A 143 -16.17 11.78 -1.32
CA SER A 143 -17.33 12.67 -1.19
C SER A 143 -18.60 11.93 -1.60
N PHE A 144 -19.59 11.90 -0.71
CA PHE A 144 -20.90 11.31 -0.97
C PHE A 144 -21.97 12.32 -1.38
N SER A 145 -21.60 13.60 -1.53
CA SER A 145 -22.53 14.70 -1.81
C SER A 145 -23.35 14.53 -3.10
N HIS A 146 -22.86 13.74 -4.06
CA HIS A 146 -23.53 13.49 -5.33
C HIS A 146 -24.59 12.38 -5.26
N TYR A 147 -24.69 11.63 -4.15
CA TYR A 147 -25.66 10.56 -4.01
C TYR A 147 -26.94 11.03 -3.34
N THR A 148 -28.08 10.64 -3.90
CA THR A 148 -29.40 10.98 -3.35
C THR A 148 -29.74 10.15 -2.12
N ASN A 149 -29.28 8.89 -2.07
CA ASN A 149 -29.56 7.97 -0.98
C ASN A 149 -28.25 7.32 -0.52
N VAL A 150 -28.03 7.32 0.80
CA VAL A 150 -26.86 6.74 1.44
C VAL A 150 -27.32 5.66 2.39
N VAL A 151 -26.78 4.45 2.23
CA VAL A 151 -26.98 3.32 3.13
C VAL A 151 -25.66 3.05 3.83
N VAL A 152 -25.72 2.86 5.14
CA VAL A 152 -24.57 2.46 5.93
C VAL A 152 -25.01 1.35 6.88
N PHE A 153 -24.23 0.28 6.90
CA PHE A 153 -24.37 -0.79 7.87
C PHE A 153 -23.12 -0.82 8.74
N GLY A 154 -23.24 -0.33 9.97
CA GLY A 154 -22.07 -0.13 10.82
C GLY A 154 -22.42 -0.09 12.30
N VAL A 155 -21.42 0.28 13.08
CA VAL A 155 -21.51 0.47 14.53
C VAL A 155 -21.82 1.94 14.87
N PRO A 156 -22.32 2.24 16.09
CA PRO A 156 -22.68 3.61 16.48
C PRO A 156 -21.54 4.63 16.35
N GLN A 157 -20.29 4.20 16.45
CA GLN A 157 -19.13 5.05 16.32
C GLN A 157 -18.07 4.39 15.44
N MET A 158 -17.70 5.09 14.36
CA MET A 158 -16.59 4.75 13.48
C MET A 158 -15.55 5.87 13.64
N VAL A 159 -14.42 5.58 14.29
CA VAL A 159 -13.31 6.51 14.55
C VAL A 159 -12.17 6.33 13.56
#